data_AF-A0A7X6VWI4-F1
#
_entry.id   AF-A0A7X6VWI4-F1
#
_cell.length_a   1.000
_cell.length_b   1.000
_cell.length_c   1.000
_cell.angle_alpha   90.00
_cell.angle_beta   90.00
_cell.angle_gamma   90.00
#
_symmetry.space_group_name_H-M   'P 1'
#
loop_
_entity.id
_entity.type
_entity.pdbx_description
1 polymer ?
#
loop_
_entity_poly.entity_id
_entity_poly.type
_entity_poly.pdbx_seq_one_letter_code
_entity_poly.pdbx_strand_id
1 'polypeptide(L)' 'MRLFILSLIFFTGIFAAAENSKLKGVVFLDTNRSGVLERREPGTYTAAVRTTDMFNQSWQAHRIIRVK' A
#
# COMPACT_ATOMS: atom_id res chain seq x y z
N MET A 1 23.15 5.81 -41.32
CA MET A 1 23.23 5.58 -39.85
C MET A 1 22.01 6.09 -39.06
N ARG A 2 21.04 6.80 -39.67
CA ARG A 2 19.89 7.41 -38.95
C ARG A 2 18.68 6.49 -38.69
N LEU A 3 18.62 5.30 -39.34
CA LEU A 3 17.47 4.38 -39.25
C LEU A 3 17.62 3.28 -38.19
N PHE A 4 18.84 2.92 -37.79
CA PHE A 4 19.12 1.85 -36.82
C PHE A 4 18.83 2.24 -35.37
N ILE A 5 18.86 3.53 -35.07
CA ILE A 5 18.64 4.05 -33.70
C ILE A 5 17.15 3.99 -33.34
N LEU A 6 16.25 4.17 -34.33
CA LEU A 6 14.80 4.09 -34.13
C LEU A 6 14.32 2.65 -33.84
N SER A 7 14.93 1.64 -34.45
CA SER A 7 14.58 0.23 -34.17
C SER A 7 15.06 -0.22 -32.78
N LEU A 8 16.20 0.30 -32.31
CA LEU A 8 16.71 0.01 -30.96
C LEU A 8 15.80 0.57 -29.86
N ILE A 9 15.22 1.77 -30.08
CA ILE A 9 14.28 2.41 -29.15
C ILE A 9 12.93 1.67 -29.12
N PHE A 10 12.47 1.16 -30.27
CA PHE A 10 11.24 0.36 -30.33
C PHE A 10 11.39 -1.02 -29.67
N PHE A 11 12.57 -1.62 -29.73
CA PHE A 11 12.83 -2.95 -29.14
C PHE A 11 13.02 -2.89 -27.61
N THR A 12 13.57 -1.79 -27.06
CA THR A 12 13.72 -1.60 -25.61
C THR A 12 12.44 -1.09 -24.94
N GLY A 13 11.58 -0.38 -25.68
CA GLY A 13 10.34 0.20 -25.15
C GLY A 13 9.23 -0.81 -24.80
N ILE A 14 9.25 -2.01 -25.39
CA ILE A 14 8.21 -3.04 -25.15
C ILE A 14 8.43 -3.78 -23.81
N PHE A 15 9.65 -3.79 -23.27
CA PHE A 15 9.97 -4.50 -22.01
C PHE A 15 9.89 -3.63 -20.75
N ALA A 16 9.64 -2.33 -20.89
CA ALA A 16 9.59 -1.40 -19.77
C ALA A 16 8.17 -1.31 -19.19
N ALA A 17 7.79 -2.32 -18.40
CA ALA A 17 6.94 -2.22 -17.20
C ALA A 17 6.20 -3.54 -16.91
N ALA A 18 6.94 -4.58 -16.52
CA ALA A 18 6.37 -5.50 -15.54
C ALA A 18 6.42 -4.76 -14.19
N GLU A 19 5.43 -3.89 -13.94
CA GLU A 19 5.31 -3.23 -12.66
C GLU A 19 5.07 -4.32 -11.61
N ASN A 20 6.02 -4.48 -10.68
CA ASN A 20 5.87 -5.38 -9.55
C ASN A 20 4.65 -4.94 -8.75
N SER A 21 3.51 -5.53 -9.08
CA SER A 21 2.23 -5.26 -8.44
C SER A 21 2.35 -5.75 -7.00
N LYS A 22 2.65 -4.82 -6.07
CA LYS A 22 2.78 -5.14 -4.66
C LYS A 22 1.43 -5.62 -4.13
N LEU A 23 1.31 -6.92 -3.88
CA LEU A 23 0.15 -7.48 -3.20
C LEU A 23 0.12 -6.95 -1.76
N LYS A 24 -0.99 -6.31 -1.37
CA LYS A 24 -1.24 -5.83 -0.02
C LYS A 24 -2.36 -6.67 0.59
N GLY A 25 -2.14 -7.19 1.79
CA GLY A 25 -3.13 -7.99 2.52
C GLY A 25 -2.95 -7.82 4.03
N VAL A 26 -3.96 -8.25 4.78
CA VAL A 26 -3.98 -8.24 6.25
C VAL A 26 -4.22 -9.66 6.72
N VAL A 27 -3.38 -10.14 7.65
CA VAL A 27 -3.58 -11.41 8.34
C VAL A 27 -4.20 -11.13 9.70
N PHE A 28 -5.31 -11.80 10.02
CA PHE A 28 -6.02 -11.64 11.29
C PHE A 28 -6.42 -12.99 11.88
N LEU A 29 -6.71 -13.00 13.18
CA LEU A 29 -7.15 -14.19 13.88
C LEU A 29 -8.68 -14.21 13.92
N ASP A 30 -9.28 -15.06 13.09
CA ASP A 30 -10.73 -15.24 13.06
C ASP A 30 -11.19 -16.09 14.25
N THR A 31 -11.77 -15.42 15.24
CA THR A 31 -12.21 -16.07 16.48
C THR A 31 -13.64 -16.60 16.40
N ASN A 32 -14.46 -16.06 15.50
CA ASN A 32 -15.87 -16.41 15.37
C ASN A 32 -16.20 -17.27 14.13
N ARG A 33 -15.16 -17.62 13.34
CA ARG A 33 -15.22 -18.39 12.08
C ARG A 33 -16.11 -17.76 11.01
N SER A 34 -16.21 -16.43 11.01
CA SER A 34 -17.01 -15.70 10.01
C SER A 34 -16.28 -15.51 8.68
N GLY A 35 -14.94 -15.62 8.68
CA GLY A 35 -14.09 -15.27 7.55
C GLY A 35 -14.01 -13.76 7.27
N VAL A 36 -14.58 -12.93 8.14
CA VAL A 36 -14.63 -11.47 7.97
C VAL A 36 -13.82 -10.82 9.09
N LEU A 37 -12.94 -9.89 8.73
CA LEU A 37 -12.21 -9.09 9.71
C LEU A 37 -13.17 -8.17 10.46
N GLU A 38 -13.38 -8.44 11.75
CA GLU A 38 -14.24 -7.63 12.61
C GLU A 38 -13.44 -6.80 13.63
N ARG A 39 -13.96 -5.62 13.96
CA ARG A 39 -13.29 -4.69 14.91
C ARG A 39 -13.04 -5.31 16.30
N ARG A 40 -13.77 -6.34 16.68
CA ARG A 40 -13.68 -6.99 18.00
C ARG A 40 -12.69 -8.15 18.03
N GLU A 41 -12.09 -8.50 16.90
CA GLU A 41 -11.15 -9.61 16.85
C GLU A 41 -9.77 -9.19 17.40
N PRO A 42 -9.12 -10.09 18.15
CA PRO A 42 -7.80 -9.85 18.70
C PRO A 42 -6.79 -9.65 17.57
N GLY A 43 -5.95 -8.62 17.71
CA GLY A 43 -5.07 -8.20 16.62
C GLY A 43 -4.25 -6.97 16.94
N THR A 44 -3.32 -6.66 16.03
CA THR A 44 -2.53 -5.43 16.07
C THR A 44 -3.04 -4.48 14.99
N TYR A 45 -3.56 -3.33 15.40
CA TYR A 45 -4.13 -2.30 14.55
C TYR A 45 -3.23 -1.06 14.55
N THR A 46 -3.04 -0.45 13.39
CA THR A 46 -2.32 0.83 13.27
C THR A 46 -3.33 1.94 13.02
N ALA A 47 -3.49 2.84 13.99
CA ALA A 47 -4.26 4.06 13.83
C ALA A 47 -3.34 5.16 13.27
N ALA A 48 -3.71 5.73 12.12
CA ALA A 48 -3.08 6.92 11.59
C ALA A 48 -3.99 8.12 11.84
N VAL A 49 -3.49 9.14 12.53
CA VAL A 49 -4.21 10.40 12.76
C VAL A 49 -3.50 11.47 11.94
N ARG A 50 -4.27 12.13 11.08
CA ARG A 50 -3.82 13.31 10.33
C ARG A 50 -4.58 14.52 10.84
N THR A 51 -3.85 15.58 11.16
CA THR A 51 -4.43 16.87 11.50
C THR A 51 -3.81 17.95 10.61
N THR A 52 -4.60 18.96 10.29
CA THR A 52 -4.19 20.12 9.51
C THR A 52 -4.55 21.36 10.31
N ASP A 53 -3.60 22.28 10.51
CA ASP A 53 -3.88 23.56 11.17
C ASP A 53 -4.55 24.57 10.22
N MET A 54 -4.85 25.73 10.79
CA MET A 54 -5.37 26.90 10.09
C MET A 54 -4.37 27.59 9.15
N PHE A 55 -3.09 27.20 9.18
CA PHE A 55 -2.04 27.66 8.26
C PHE A 55 -1.75 26.63 7.16
N ASN A 56 -2.61 25.62 7.00
CA ASN A 56 -2.50 24.55 6.02
C ASN A 56 -1.24 23.66 6.19
N GLN A 57 -0.69 23.61 7.40
CA GLN A 57 0.36 22.65 7.77
C GLN A 57 -0.30 21.36 8.24
N SER A 58 0.19 20.21 7.76
CA SER A 58 -0.35 18.90 8.16
C SER A 58 0.67 18.06 8.91
N TRP A 59 0.23 17.47 10.01
CA TRP A 59 1.02 16.52 10.80
C TRP A 59 0.33 15.15 10.80
N GLN A 60 1.17 14.12 10.83
CA GLN A 60 0.71 12.74 10.86
C GLN A 60 1.36 12.02 12.05
N ALA A 61 0.53 11.33 12.82
CA ALA A 61 0.96 10.48 13.93
C ALA A 61 0.44 9.06 13.71
N HIS A 62 1.25 8.08 14.13
CA HIS A 62 0.91 6.67 14.08
C HIS A 62 0.86 6.11 15.49
N ARG A 63 -0.21 5.38 15.81
CA ARG A 63 -0.35 4.64 17.06
C ARG A 63 -0.65 3.18 16.78
N ILE A 64 0.17 2.30 17.34
CA ILE A 64 -0.10 0.85 17.33
C ILE A 64 -1.01 0.53 18.52
N ILE A 65 -2.12 -0.13 18.26
CA ILE A 65 -3.12 -0.58 19.23
C ILE A 65 -3.13 -2.11 19.17
N ARG A 66 -2.86 -2.76 20.30
CA ARG A 66 -2.94 -4.22 20.42
C ARG A 66 -4.19 -4.57 21.24
N VAL A 67 -5.09 -5.33 20.65
CA VAL A 67 -6.28 -5.89 21.30
C VAL A 67 -6.00 -7.36 21.60
N LYS A 68 -6.18 -7.77 22.85
CA LYS A 68 -6.01 -9.15 23.31
C LYS A 68 -7.37 -9.82 23.46
#